data_AF-A0A2S7QQC5-F1
#
_entry.id   AF-A0A2S7QQC5-F1
#
_cell.length_a   1.000
_cell.length_b   1.000
_cell.length_c   1.000
_cell.angle_alpha   90.00
_cell.angle_beta   90.00
_cell.angle_gamma   90.00
#
_symmetry.space_group_name_H-M   'P 1'
#
loop_
_entity.id
_entity.type
_entity.pdbx_description
1 polymer ?
#
loop_
_entity_poly.entity_id
_entity_poly.type
_entity_poly.pdbx_seq_one_letter_code
_entity_poly.pdbx_strand_id
1 'polypeptide(L)'
;MQLPAGVQGANQAIESYAIFVNKLMKASILEDVEFLKNKMLIPIISCTSGSRLDQLSFGGLLKDVLSSALSQQIHMDLVTDALLETLSGTDATLIPVNVQMTVSSLADWLAKRGATTRIGPTLESLTKDRAESQVAPGDENKIAIIGFSGRFPEADNLNEFWDLLIRGLDVHKLVPEERFARDHYDPTGQRKNTSQVQYGCWLKSAGYFDTQFFHMSPKEAMQTDPA
;
A
#
# COMPACT_ATOMS: atom_id res chain seq x y z
N MET A 1 -11.65 -23.83 24.83
CA MET A 1 -10.99 -23.71 23.52
C MET A 1 -10.40 -22.31 23.46
N GLN A 2 -9.12 -22.21 23.81
CA GLN A 2 -8.39 -20.95 24.02
C GLN A 2 -7.90 -20.42 22.68
N LEU A 3 -8.26 -19.20 22.31
CA LEU A 3 -7.61 -18.47 21.21
C LEU A 3 -6.28 -17.90 21.72
N PRO A 4 -5.16 -18.04 21.00
CA PRO A 4 -3.90 -17.43 21.40
C PRO A 4 -3.91 -15.95 21.02
N ALA A 5 -3.87 -15.06 22.02
CA ALA A 5 -3.57 -13.66 21.81
C ALA A 5 -2.08 -13.53 21.43
N GLY A 6 -1.81 -13.27 20.15
CA GLY A 6 -0.48 -12.97 19.65
C GLY A 6 -0.04 -11.57 20.09
N VAL A 7 0.53 -11.46 21.29
CA VAL A 7 1.37 -10.32 21.68
C VAL A 7 2.68 -10.89 22.23
N GLN A 8 3.65 -11.12 21.33
CA GLN A 8 5.02 -11.44 21.71
C GLN A 8 5.79 -10.14 21.97
N GLY A 9 5.74 -9.66 23.21
CA GLY A 9 6.61 -8.60 23.71
C GLY A 9 6.85 -8.83 25.20
N ALA A 10 8.08 -9.14 25.59
CA ALA A 10 8.43 -9.48 26.97
C ALA A 10 8.33 -8.25 27.89
N ASN A 11 7.58 -8.38 28.99
CA ASN A 11 7.47 -7.39 30.09
C ASN A 11 8.80 -7.09 30.84
N GLN A 12 9.95 -7.59 30.37
CA GLN A 12 11.29 -7.34 30.95
C GLN A 12 11.94 -6.02 30.49
N ALA A 13 11.27 -5.24 29.63
CA ALA A 13 11.87 -4.09 28.95
C ALA A 13 11.38 -2.71 29.43
N ILE A 14 10.68 -2.61 30.57
CA ILE A 14 10.11 -1.34 31.08
C ILE A 14 11.19 -0.24 31.21
N GLU A 15 12.36 -0.54 31.79
CA GLU A 15 13.46 0.45 31.90
C GLU A 15 14.09 0.80 30.55
N SER A 16 14.23 -0.19 29.66
CA SER A 16 14.80 0.01 28.32
C SER A 16 13.86 0.85 27.43
N TYR A 17 12.55 0.67 27.59
CA TYR A 17 11.53 1.46 26.91
C TYR A 17 11.45 2.89 27.46
N ALA A 18 11.60 3.09 28.77
CA ALA A 18 11.66 4.43 29.35
C ALA A 18 12.85 5.25 28.79
N ILE A 19 14.00 4.61 28.58
CA ILE A 19 15.16 5.24 27.94
C ILE A 19 14.88 5.53 26.46
N PHE A 20 14.25 4.60 25.74
CA PHE A 20 13.88 4.77 24.33
C PHE A 20 12.87 5.90 24.12
N VAL A 21 11.82 5.98 24.94
CA VAL A 21 10.84 7.08 24.89
C VAL A 21 11.53 8.42 25.12
N ASN A 22 12.40 8.52 26.13
CA ASN A 22 13.16 9.75 26.36
C ASN A 22 14.07 10.11 25.17
N LYS A 23 14.63 9.13 24.47
CA LYS A 23 15.46 9.35 23.27
C LYS A 23 14.62 9.77 22.06
N LEU A 24 13.44 9.16 21.86
CA LEU A 24 12.50 9.52 20.80
C LEU A 24 11.95 10.93 21.01
N MET A 25 11.64 11.31 22.25
CA MET A 25 11.14 12.63 22.60
C MET A 25 12.20 13.73 22.47
N LYS A 26 13.49 13.39 22.62
CA LYS A 26 14.63 14.30 22.40
C LYS A 26 15.13 14.29 20.95
N ALA A 27 14.53 13.47 20.08
CA ALA A 27 14.85 13.54 18.66
C ALA A 27 14.28 14.83 18.10
N SER A 28 15.11 15.61 17.40
CA SER A 28 14.80 16.93 16.82
C SER A 28 13.57 16.97 15.88
N ILE A 29 12.94 15.81 15.61
CA ILE A 29 11.72 15.67 14.83
C ILE A 29 10.51 16.28 15.55
N LEU A 30 10.51 16.35 16.89
CA LEU A 30 9.37 16.80 17.68
C LEU A 30 9.54 18.20 18.32
N GLU A 31 10.68 18.87 18.16
CA GLU A 31 10.94 20.12 18.90
C GLU A 31 10.40 21.38 18.19
N ASP A 32 10.23 21.35 16.87
CA ASP A 32 9.90 22.54 16.05
C ASP A 32 8.47 22.57 15.45
N VAL A 33 7.58 21.68 15.89
CA VAL A 33 6.24 21.58 15.27
C VAL A 33 5.21 22.32 16.12
N GLU A 34 4.76 23.48 15.63
CA GLU A 34 3.70 24.31 16.25
C GLU A 34 2.42 23.49 16.56
N PHE A 35 2.16 22.46 15.75
CA PHE A 35 1.08 21.48 15.93
C PHE A 35 1.08 20.79 17.31
N LEU A 36 2.24 20.56 17.92
CA LEU A 36 2.33 19.87 19.22
C LEU A 36 1.79 20.71 20.39
N LYS A 37 1.64 22.03 20.18
CA LYS A 37 1.07 22.95 21.15
C LYS A 37 -0.47 23.00 21.09
N ASN A 38 -1.08 22.36 20.10
CA ASN A 38 -2.53 22.37 19.95
C ASN A 38 -3.23 21.73 21.15
N LYS A 39 -4.31 22.38 21.59
CA LYS A 39 -5.18 21.87 22.64
C LYS A 39 -6.05 20.75 22.10
N MET A 40 -6.27 19.73 22.92
CA MET A 40 -7.21 18.67 22.60
C MET A 40 -8.65 19.18 22.60
N LEU A 41 -9.40 18.81 21.56
CA LEU A 41 -10.82 19.12 21.43
C LEU A 41 -11.73 17.97 21.90
N ILE A 42 -11.21 16.74 21.82
CA ILE A 42 -11.94 15.53 22.19
C ILE A 42 -11.27 14.94 23.44
N PRO A 43 -12.00 14.79 24.56
CA PRO A 43 -11.47 14.13 25.75
C PRO A 43 -11.09 12.68 25.44
N ILE A 44 -9.90 12.27 25.88
CA ILE A 44 -9.43 10.88 25.78
C ILE A 44 -9.33 10.30 27.18
N ILE A 45 -9.78 9.06 27.35
CA ILE A 45 -9.62 8.29 28.59
C ILE A 45 -8.38 7.40 28.44
N SER A 46 -7.45 7.49 29.38
CA SER A 46 -6.26 6.64 29.40
C SER A 46 -6.63 5.18 29.68
N CYS A 47 -6.05 4.26 28.91
CA CYS A 47 -6.25 2.82 29.10
C CYS A 47 -5.40 2.20 30.20
N THR A 48 -4.56 2.98 30.87
CA THR A 48 -3.70 2.52 31.98
C THR A 48 -4.12 3.11 33.32
N SER A 49 -4.62 4.34 33.34
CA SER A 49 -5.05 5.03 34.56
C SER A 49 -6.56 5.25 34.68
N GLY A 50 -7.33 5.11 33.59
CA GLY A 50 -8.75 5.48 33.54
C GLY A 50 -9.01 7.00 33.65
N SER A 51 -7.98 7.83 33.80
CA SER A 51 -8.13 9.28 33.90
C SER A 51 -8.37 9.94 32.53
N ARG A 52 -9.07 11.07 32.53
CA ARG A 52 -9.19 11.92 31.34
C ARG A 52 -7.86 12.66 31.07
N LEU A 53 -7.45 12.70 29.82
CA LEU A 53 -6.22 13.34 29.32
C LEU A 53 -6.49 14.70 28.65
N ASP A 54 -7.63 15.30 28.95
CA ASP A 54 -8.19 16.52 28.34
C ASP A 54 -7.36 17.79 28.58
N GLN A 55 -6.48 17.77 29.57
CA GLN A 55 -5.63 18.91 29.94
C GLN A 55 -4.28 18.95 29.19
N LEU A 56 -3.97 17.91 28.40
CA LEU A 56 -2.69 17.83 27.69
C LEU A 56 -2.74 18.56 26.34
N SER A 57 -1.60 19.13 25.93
CA SER A 57 -1.40 19.47 24.52
C SER A 57 -1.23 18.20 23.70
N PHE A 58 -1.34 18.28 22.37
CA PHE A 58 -1.11 17.12 21.51
C PHE A 58 0.27 16.47 21.74
N GLY A 59 1.31 17.27 21.95
CA GLY A 59 2.64 16.75 22.31
C GLY A 59 2.67 16.09 23.69
N GLY A 60 1.93 16.63 24.67
CA GLY A 60 1.77 16.01 25.98
C GLY A 60 1.04 14.66 25.90
N LEU A 61 -0.04 14.59 25.13
CA LEU A 61 -0.78 13.36 24.88
C LEU A 61 0.10 12.32 24.20
N LEU A 62 0.82 12.68 23.13
CA LEU A 62 1.69 11.75 22.42
C LEU A 62 2.75 11.16 23.36
N LYS A 63 3.33 11.98 24.24
CA LYS A 63 4.30 11.53 25.24
C LYS A 63 3.67 10.54 26.23
N ASP A 64 2.48 10.86 26.74
CA ASP A 64 1.77 10.03 27.71
C ASP A 64 1.37 8.68 27.09
N VAL A 65 0.81 8.69 25.88
CA VAL A 65 0.43 7.49 25.12
C VAL A 65 1.65 6.63 24.80
N LEU A 66 2.76 7.20 24.34
CA LEU A 66 3.97 6.42 24.05
C LEU A 66 4.59 5.83 25.33
N SER A 67 4.61 6.60 26.42
CA SER A 67 5.13 6.13 27.70
C SER A 67 4.27 5.00 28.27
N SER A 68 2.95 5.17 28.26
CA SER A 68 1.99 4.18 28.77
C SER A 68 1.98 2.92 27.90
N ALA A 69 1.94 3.04 26.57
CA ALA A 69 1.94 1.90 25.65
C ALA A 69 3.19 1.02 25.77
N LEU A 70 4.35 1.61 26.10
CA LEU A 70 5.61 0.86 26.18
C LEU A 70 5.96 0.40 27.60
N SER A 71 5.37 0.99 28.64
CA SER A 71 5.83 0.79 30.03
C SER A 71 4.74 0.33 31.00
N GLN A 72 3.47 0.39 30.61
CA GLN A 72 2.33 0.14 31.49
C GLN A 72 1.39 -0.90 30.91
N GLN A 73 0.74 -1.67 31.79
CA GLN A 73 -0.25 -2.65 31.40
C GLN A 73 -1.60 -1.97 31.11
N ILE A 74 -2.34 -2.50 30.13
CA ILE A 74 -3.69 -2.04 29.81
C ILE A 74 -4.68 -2.55 30.86
N HIS A 75 -5.44 -1.63 31.44
CA HIS A 75 -6.47 -1.87 32.46
C HIS A 75 -7.85 -1.48 31.92
N MET A 76 -8.52 -2.45 31.28
CA MET A 76 -9.83 -2.20 30.66
C MET A 76 -10.95 -1.95 31.67
N ASP A 77 -10.82 -2.47 32.89
CA ASP A 77 -11.72 -2.21 34.02
C ASP A 77 -11.80 -0.70 34.33
N LEU A 78 -10.65 -0.04 34.47
CA LEU A 78 -10.57 1.40 34.75
C LEU A 78 -11.18 2.24 33.64
N VAL A 79 -10.97 1.86 32.37
CA VAL A 79 -11.59 2.53 31.21
C VAL A 79 -13.10 2.44 31.29
N THR A 80 -13.61 1.24 31.59
CA THR A 80 -15.05 1.02 31.62
C THR A 80 -15.75 1.74 32.78
N ASP A 81 -15.10 1.85 33.93
CA ASP A 81 -15.62 2.62 35.06
C ASP A 81 -15.60 4.13 34.77
N ALA A 82 -14.53 4.65 34.16
CA ALA A 82 -14.46 6.04 33.71
C ALA A 82 -15.48 6.38 32.62
N LEU A 83 -15.78 5.42 31.72
CA LEU A 83 -16.85 5.56 30.74
C LEU A 83 -18.22 5.65 31.40
N LEU A 84 -18.51 4.82 32.41
CA LEU A 84 -19.78 4.88 33.16
C LEU A 84 -19.98 6.22 33.85
N GLU A 85 -18.94 6.72 34.52
CA GLU A 85 -18.99 8.04 35.15
C GLU A 85 -19.27 9.13 34.11
N THR A 86 -18.61 9.05 32.95
CA THR A 86 -18.78 10.00 31.84
C THR A 86 -20.18 9.97 31.23
N LEU A 87 -20.80 8.79 31.17
CA LEU A 87 -22.11 8.58 30.55
C LEU A 87 -23.28 8.78 31.51
N SER A 88 -23.01 8.88 32.81
CA SER A 88 -24.04 9.00 33.84
C SER A 88 -24.98 10.18 33.57
N GLY A 89 -26.28 9.88 33.38
CA GLY A 89 -27.31 10.89 33.11
C GLY A 89 -27.36 11.42 31.67
N THR A 90 -26.66 10.81 30.71
CA THR A 90 -26.67 11.22 29.31
C THR A 90 -27.04 10.08 28.36
N ASP A 91 -27.85 10.38 27.34
CA ASP A 91 -28.03 9.50 26.18
C ASP A 91 -26.84 9.66 25.26
N ALA A 92 -26.07 8.58 25.03
CA ALA A 92 -24.87 8.63 24.21
C ALA A 92 -24.95 7.75 22.96
N THR A 93 -24.26 8.18 21.91
CA THR A 93 -24.06 7.37 20.69
C THR A 93 -22.63 6.87 20.65
N LEU A 94 -22.45 5.55 20.58
CA LEU A 94 -21.17 4.87 20.43
C LEU A 94 -20.84 4.76 18.95
N ILE A 95 -19.79 5.44 18.50
CA ILE A 95 -19.33 5.42 17.11
C ILE A 95 -18.02 4.63 17.04
N PRO A 96 -18.00 3.41 16.45
CA PRO A 96 -16.77 2.66 16.27
C PRO A 96 -15.81 3.35 15.30
N VAL A 97 -14.58 3.55 15.74
CA VAL A 97 -13.46 4.00 14.88
C VAL A 97 -12.36 2.95 14.95
N ASN A 98 -12.18 2.19 13.87
CA ASN A 98 -11.08 1.22 13.70
C ASN A 98 -10.93 0.22 14.88
N VAL A 99 -12.04 -0.37 15.33
CA VAL A 99 -12.09 -1.23 16.53
C VAL A 99 -12.10 -2.70 16.10
N GLN A 100 -11.23 -3.54 16.69
CA GLN A 100 -11.27 -5.00 16.51
C GLN A 100 -12.37 -5.68 17.34
N MET A 101 -12.81 -5.04 18.43
CA MET A 101 -13.86 -5.52 19.32
C MET A 101 -15.23 -5.02 18.88
N THR A 102 -16.26 -5.87 19.01
CA THR A 102 -17.63 -5.56 18.64
C THR A 102 -18.23 -4.52 19.60
N VAL A 103 -18.60 -3.34 19.10
CA VAL A 103 -19.25 -2.26 19.87
C VAL A 103 -20.52 -2.72 20.59
N SER A 104 -21.20 -3.74 20.07
CA SER A 104 -22.36 -4.37 20.73
C SER A 104 -22.04 -4.89 22.12
N SER A 105 -20.88 -5.53 22.32
CA SER A 105 -20.51 -6.07 23.64
C SER A 105 -20.27 -4.97 24.67
N LEU A 106 -19.73 -3.83 24.24
CA LEU A 106 -19.57 -2.66 25.11
C LEU A 106 -20.92 -2.01 25.40
N ALA A 107 -21.79 -1.86 24.39
CA ALA A 107 -23.13 -1.32 24.56
C ALA A 107 -23.97 -2.17 25.54
N ASP A 108 -23.93 -3.49 25.40
CA ASP A 108 -24.62 -4.43 26.30
C ASP A 108 -24.08 -4.35 27.74
N TRP A 109 -22.76 -4.19 27.89
CA TRP A 109 -22.13 -4.04 29.20
C TRP A 109 -22.54 -2.74 29.89
N LEU A 110 -22.57 -1.63 29.13
CA LEU A 110 -23.02 -0.32 29.61
C LEU A 110 -24.51 -0.34 29.97
N ALA A 111 -25.35 -0.98 29.16
CA ALA A 111 -26.78 -1.14 29.40
C ALA A 111 -27.07 -1.91 30.69
N LYS A 112 -26.34 -3.00 30.97
CA LYS A 112 -26.44 -3.76 32.23
C LYS A 112 -26.13 -2.94 33.47
N ARG A 113 -25.37 -1.85 33.33
CA ARG A 113 -25.00 -0.93 34.40
C ARG A 113 -25.80 0.38 34.38
N GLY A 114 -26.89 0.42 33.60
CA GLY A 114 -27.88 1.50 33.62
C GLY A 114 -27.59 2.68 32.67
N ALA A 115 -26.60 2.57 31.79
CA ALA A 115 -26.33 3.60 30.79
C ALA A 115 -27.15 3.37 29.51
N THR A 116 -27.76 4.43 28.99
CA THR A 116 -28.52 4.42 27.73
C THR A 116 -27.60 4.77 26.55
N THR A 117 -27.30 3.78 25.70
CA THR A 117 -26.43 3.98 24.54
C THR A 117 -27.08 3.53 23.24
N ARG A 118 -26.74 4.21 22.14
CA ARG A 118 -27.11 3.83 20.76
C ARG A 118 -25.83 3.53 19.98
N ILE A 119 -25.88 2.59 19.05
CA ILE A 119 -24.75 2.30 18.17
C ILE A 119 -24.90 3.17 16.92
N GLY A 120 -23.90 4.01 16.66
CA GLY A 120 -23.84 4.88 15.48
C GLY A 120 -23.30 4.16 14.24
N PRO A 121 -23.27 4.85 13.09
CA PRO A 121 -22.72 4.28 11.87
C PRO A 121 -21.22 3.96 12.04
N THR A 122 -20.79 2.86 11.44
CA THR A 122 -19.36 2.51 11.39
C THR A 122 -18.68 3.29 10.27
N LEU A 123 -17.38 3.58 10.40
CA LEU A 123 -16.61 4.16 9.28
C LEU A 123 -16.80 3.36 7.97
N GLU A 124 -16.86 2.03 8.07
CA GLU A 124 -17.17 1.14 6.96
C GLU A 124 -18.53 1.40 6.33
N SER A 125 -19.59 1.62 7.12
CA SER A 125 -20.91 1.95 6.55
C SER A 125 -20.93 3.33 5.89
N LEU A 126 -20.15 4.28 6.42
CA LEU A 126 -20.04 5.63 5.82
C LEU A 126 -19.21 5.64 4.53
N THR A 127 -18.24 4.72 4.39
CA THR A 127 -17.43 4.61 3.17
C THR A 127 -18.07 3.69 2.13
N LYS A 128 -18.88 2.71 2.53
CA LYS A 128 -19.56 1.78 1.61
C LYS A 128 -20.59 2.49 0.73
N ASP A 129 -21.35 3.43 1.28
CA ASP A 129 -22.25 4.30 0.51
C ASP A 129 -21.49 5.17 -0.52
N ARG A 130 -20.20 5.44 -0.28
CA ARG A 130 -19.34 6.16 -1.23
C ARG A 130 -18.69 5.24 -2.26
N ALA A 131 -18.41 3.99 -1.91
CA ALA A 131 -17.78 3.01 -2.78
C ALA A 131 -18.71 2.56 -3.93
N GLU A 132 -20.02 2.56 -3.72
CA GLU A 132 -20.98 2.18 -4.76
C GLU A 132 -21.38 3.34 -5.70
N SER A 133 -21.14 4.60 -5.32
CA SER A 133 -21.67 5.78 -6.05
C SER A 133 -20.63 6.72 -6.67
N GLN A 134 -19.38 6.29 -6.92
CA GLN A 134 -18.40 7.10 -7.66
C GLN A 134 -17.66 6.30 -8.74
N VAL A 135 -18.39 5.89 -9.78
CA VAL A 135 -17.82 5.88 -11.14
C VAL A 135 -18.53 7.01 -11.88
N ALA A 136 -17.96 8.22 -11.79
CA ALA A 136 -18.35 9.28 -12.70
C ALA A 136 -18.05 8.77 -14.14
N PRO A 137 -19.01 8.85 -15.09
CA PRO A 137 -18.71 8.49 -16.47
C PRO A 137 -17.82 9.59 -17.04
N GLY A 138 -16.52 9.29 -17.16
CA GLY A 138 -15.55 10.15 -17.82
C GLY A 138 -14.49 10.72 -16.86
N ASP A 139 -13.23 10.50 -17.23
CA ASP A 139 -12.01 11.19 -16.79
C ASP A 139 -11.23 10.72 -15.54
N GLU A 140 -11.76 9.88 -14.64
CA GLU A 140 -10.95 9.33 -13.51
C GLU A 140 -10.77 7.80 -13.49
N ASN A 141 -11.20 7.10 -14.56
CA ASN A 141 -11.00 5.65 -14.62
C ASN A 141 -9.53 5.32 -14.92
N LYS A 142 -8.77 5.05 -13.86
CA LYS A 142 -7.41 4.52 -13.94
C LYS A 142 -7.43 3.20 -14.72
N ILE A 143 -6.70 3.16 -15.83
CA ILE A 143 -6.52 1.95 -16.63
C ILE A 143 -5.43 1.11 -16.00
N ALA A 144 -5.76 -0.12 -15.61
CA ALA A 144 -4.80 -1.08 -15.08
C ALA A 144 -4.19 -1.92 -16.21
N ILE A 145 -2.86 -2.04 -16.21
CA ILE A 145 -2.15 -3.02 -17.03
C ILE A 145 -2.15 -4.33 -16.26
N ILE A 146 -2.96 -5.30 -16.71
CA ILE A 146 -3.13 -6.60 -16.04
C ILE A 146 -2.23 -7.71 -16.62
N GLY A 147 -1.52 -7.43 -17.71
CA GLY A 147 -0.62 -8.38 -18.34
C GLY A 147 0.28 -7.69 -19.36
N PHE A 148 1.49 -8.23 -19.53
CA PHE A 148 2.48 -7.77 -20.49
C PHE A 148 3.28 -8.98 -20.96
N SER A 149 3.52 -9.07 -22.26
CA SER A 149 4.34 -10.10 -22.89
C SER A 149 4.93 -9.53 -24.18
N GLY A 150 6.11 -9.98 -24.56
CA GLY A 150 6.78 -9.50 -25.76
C GLY A 150 8.11 -10.20 -26.00
N ARG A 151 8.56 -10.13 -27.26
CA ARG A 151 9.88 -10.56 -27.69
C ARG A 151 10.67 -9.34 -28.11
N PHE A 152 11.93 -9.29 -27.70
CA PHE A 152 12.83 -8.16 -27.91
C PHE A 152 14.16 -8.65 -28.52
N PRO A 153 14.98 -7.75 -29.06
CA PRO A 153 16.30 -8.11 -29.55
C PRO A 153 17.13 -8.78 -28.44
N GLU A 154 17.68 -9.95 -28.74
CA GLU A 154 18.37 -10.83 -27.80
C GLU A 154 17.55 -11.42 -26.62
N ALA A 155 16.25 -11.14 -26.53
CA ALA A 155 15.40 -11.62 -25.44
C ALA A 155 14.05 -12.17 -25.94
N ASP A 156 13.82 -13.48 -25.76
CA ASP A 156 12.58 -14.13 -26.20
C ASP A 156 11.45 -14.05 -25.16
N ASN A 157 11.73 -13.47 -23.99
CA ASN A 157 10.75 -13.24 -22.92
C ASN A 157 11.14 -12.04 -22.04
N LEU A 158 10.23 -11.65 -21.13
CA LEU A 158 10.42 -10.49 -20.25
C LEU A 158 11.56 -10.65 -19.24
N ASN A 159 11.87 -11.87 -18.79
CA ASN A 159 12.97 -12.08 -17.84
C ASN A 159 14.32 -11.81 -18.52
N GLU A 160 14.52 -12.36 -19.72
CA GLU A 160 15.70 -12.07 -20.53
C GLU A 160 15.81 -10.58 -20.87
N PHE A 161 14.68 -9.94 -21.21
CA PHE A 161 14.66 -8.50 -21.49
C PHE A 161 15.07 -7.69 -20.26
N TRP A 162 14.57 -8.06 -19.08
CA TRP A 162 14.92 -7.41 -17.83
C TRP A 162 16.41 -7.57 -17.47
N ASP A 163 16.98 -8.75 -17.73
CA ASP A 163 18.41 -9.01 -17.53
C ASP A 163 19.28 -8.14 -18.44
N LEU A 164 18.87 -7.92 -19.70
CA LEU A 164 19.56 -7.01 -20.62
C LEU A 164 19.57 -5.57 -20.07
N LEU A 165 18.43 -5.11 -19.55
CA LEU A 165 18.28 -3.76 -18.98
C LEU A 165 19.12 -3.58 -17.71
N ILE A 166 19.06 -4.52 -16.76
CA ILE A 166 19.87 -4.46 -15.54
C ILE A 166 21.36 -4.38 -15.86
N ARG A 167 21.80 -5.16 -16.85
CA ARG A 167 23.21 -5.21 -17.26
C ARG A 167 23.62 -4.03 -18.14
N GLY A 168 22.67 -3.21 -18.60
CA GLY A 168 22.92 -2.09 -19.50
C GLY A 168 23.55 -2.51 -20.83
N LEU A 169 23.15 -3.68 -21.36
CA LEU A 169 23.75 -4.24 -22.56
C LEU A 169 23.24 -3.55 -23.83
N ASP A 170 24.16 -3.20 -24.71
CA ASP A 170 23.86 -2.78 -26.06
C ASP A 170 23.84 -4.00 -26.99
N VAL A 171 22.70 -4.22 -27.65
CA VAL A 171 22.41 -5.41 -28.46
C VAL A 171 22.28 -5.09 -29.95
N HIS A 172 22.70 -3.90 -30.39
CA HIS A 172 22.74 -3.60 -31.82
C HIS A 172 23.76 -4.50 -32.54
N LYS A 173 23.38 -4.96 -33.73
CA LYS A 173 24.19 -5.83 -34.57
C LYS A 173 24.11 -5.38 -36.01
N LEU A 174 25.03 -5.87 -36.83
CA LEU A 174 24.93 -5.71 -38.27
C LEU A 174 23.61 -6.30 -38.78
N VAL A 175 23.09 -5.72 -39.87
CA VAL A 175 21.92 -6.25 -40.58
C VAL A 175 22.17 -7.72 -40.95
N PRO A 176 21.32 -8.67 -40.51
CA PRO A 176 21.43 -10.07 -40.89
C PRO A 176 21.28 -10.23 -42.41
N GLU A 177 22.07 -11.12 -43.01
CA GLU A 177 22.01 -11.40 -44.46
C GLU A 177 20.65 -11.93 -44.92
N GLU A 178 19.92 -12.59 -44.02
CA GLU A 178 18.55 -13.07 -44.24
C GLU A 178 17.53 -11.93 -44.44
N ARG A 179 17.86 -10.70 -44.01
CA ARG A 179 16.99 -9.54 -44.17
C ARG A 179 17.29 -8.78 -45.44
N PHE A 180 18.53 -8.36 -45.61
CA PHE A 180 18.98 -7.58 -46.76
C PHE A 180 20.40 -7.98 -47.16
N ALA A 181 20.67 -7.97 -48.46
CA ALA A 181 22.03 -8.18 -48.96
C ALA A 181 22.95 -7.04 -48.50
N ARG A 182 24.21 -7.36 -48.20
CA ARG A 182 25.24 -6.38 -47.77
C ARG A 182 25.44 -5.23 -48.75
N ASP A 183 25.05 -5.42 -50.01
CA ASP A 183 25.10 -4.41 -51.06
C ASP A 183 24.11 -3.24 -50.84
N HIS A 184 23.33 -3.23 -49.76
CA HIS A 184 22.49 -2.08 -49.38
C HIS A 184 23.22 -1.04 -48.52
N TYR A 185 24.48 -1.27 -48.15
CA TYR A 185 25.29 -0.31 -47.41
C TYR A 185 26.11 0.58 -48.35
N ASP A 186 26.07 1.90 -48.14
CA ASP A 186 26.95 2.87 -48.79
C ASP A 186 27.36 3.95 -47.77
N PRO A 187 28.62 3.96 -47.29
CA PRO A 187 29.08 4.97 -46.35
C PRO A 187 29.13 6.37 -46.95
N THR A 188 29.16 6.51 -48.27
CA THR A 188 29.22 7.81 -48.97
C THR A 188 27.84 8.44 -49.16
N GLY A 189 26.78 7.63 -49.11
CA GLY A 189 25.39 8.04 -49.37
C GLY A 189 25.11 8.54 -50.78
N GLN A 190 25.98 8.24 -51.74
CA GLN A 190 25.85 8.73 -53.12
C GLN A 190 25.08 7.75 -54.00
N ARG A 191 25.07 6.47 -53.62
CA ARG A 191 24.36 5.43 -54.36
C ARG A 191 22.86 5.44 -54.02
N LYS A 192 22.04 5.21 -55.05
CA LYS A 192 20.58 5.08 -54.88
C LYS A 192 20.23 3.72 -54.27
N ASN A 193 19.13 3.68 -53.51
CA ASN A 193 18.63 2.48 -52.81
C ASN A 193 19.59 1.88 -51.78
N THR A 194 20.45 2.71 -51.18
CA THR A 194 21.38 2.29 -50.13
C THR A 194 21.31 3.17 -48.89
N SER A 195 21.75 2.62 -47.77
CA SER A 195 21.76 3.25 -46.45
C SER A 195 23.19 3.49 -45.98
N GLN A 196 23.40 4.60 -45.27
CA GLN A 196 24.66 4.87 -44.55
C GLN A 196 24.73 4.13 -43.19
N VAL A 197 23.66 3.46 -42.79
CA VAL A 197 23.55 2.73 -41.52
C VAL A 197 23.42 1.24 -41.82
N GLN A 198 24.29 0.43 -41.21
CA GLN A 198 24.31 -1.02 -41.33
C GLN A 198 23.96 -1.75 -40.02
N TYR A 199 23.53 -1.03 -38.99
CA TYR A 199 23.26 -1.56 -37.67
C TYR A 199 21.77 -1.49 -37.32
N GLY A 200 21.31 -2.43 -36.52
CA GLY A 200 19.96 -2.48 -35.97
C GLY A 200 19.85 -3.53 -34.87
N CYS A 201 18.69 -3.58 -34.21
CA CYS A 201 18.41 -4.59 -33.18
C CYS A 201 17.37 -5.56 -33.73
N TRP A 202 17.68 -6.85 -33.74
CA TRP A 202 16.93 -7.85 -34.49
C TRP A 202 16.36 -8.94 -33.58
N LEU A 203 15.14 -9.39 -33.86
CA LEU A 203 14.55 -10.56 -33.22
C LEU A 203 15.20 -11.84 -33.77
N LYS A 204 15.54 -12.78 -32.88
CA LYS A 204 16.20 -14.05 -33.23
C LYS A 204 15.34 -14.94 -34.13
N SER A 205 14.03 -14.96 -33.93
CA SER A 205 13.13 -15.84 -34.69
C SER A 205 11.83 -15.13 -35.00
N ALA A 206 11.92 -14.02 -35.74
CA ALA A 206 10.75 -13.23 -36.14
C ALA A 206 9.71 -14.06 -36.92
N GLY A 207 10.14 -15.07 -37.69
CA GLY A 207 9.25 -15.92 -38.49
C GLY A 207 8.71 -17.17 -37.79
N TYR A 208 8.95 -17.35 -36.48
CA TYR A 208 8.41 -18.51 -35.75
C TYR A 208 6.96 -18.26 -35.37
N PHE A 209 6.09 -19.19 -35.77
CA PHE A 209 4.65 -19.09 -35.56
C PHE A 209 4.05 -20.49 -35.33
N ASP A 210 3.14 -20.60 -34.36
CA ASP A 210 2.44 -21.85 -34.06
C ASP A 210 1.17 -21.96 -34.91
N THR A 211 1.30 -22.51 -36.11
CA THR A 211 0.20 -22.62 -37.06
C THR A 211 -0.94 -23.48 -36.52
N GLN A 212 -0.65 -24.50 -35.71
CA GLN A 212 -1.66 -25.43 -35.21
C GLN A 212 -2.54 -24.78 -34.15
N PHE A 213 -1.93 -24.02 -33.24
CA PHE A 213 -2.64 -23.28 -32.20
C PHE A 213 -3.63 -22.27 -32.80
N PHE A 214 -3.23 -21.58 -33.87
CA PHE A 214 -4.08 -20.60 -34.56
C PHE A 214 -4.94 -21.19 -35.69
N HIS A 215 -4.96 -22.52 -35.85
CA HIS A 215 -5.72 -23.22 -36.89
C HIS A 215 -5.43 -22.74 -38.33
N MET A 216 -4.19 -22.32 -38.59
CA MET A 216 -3.72 -21.83 -39.88
C MET A 216 -2.95 -22.91 -40.64
N SER A 217 -3.09 -22.96 -41.97
CA SER A 217 -2.29 -23.91 -42.77
C SER A 217 -0.82 -23.43 -42.87
N PRO A 218 0.18 -24.33 -42.97
CA PRO A 218 1.58 -23.90 -43.10
C PRO A 218 1.86 -23.00 -44.31
N LYS A 219 1.11 -23.19 -45.41
CA LYS A 219 1.22 -22.35 -46.61
C LYS A 219 0.68 -20.93 -46.38
N GLU A 220 -0.40 -20.83 -45.62
CA GLU A 220 -1.03 -19.55 -45.29
C GLU A 220 -0.14 -18.75 -44.34
N ALA A 221 0.40 -19.39 -43.29
CA ALA A 221 1.30 -18.76 -42.34
C ALA A 221 2.58 -18.19 -42.99
N MET A 222 3.10 -18.85 -44.03
CA MET A 222 4.26 -18.35 -44.79
C MET A 222 3.97 -17.06 -45.58
N GLN A 223 2.70 -16.76 -45.85
CA GLN A 223 2.28 -15.57 -46.59
C GLN A 223 1.77 -14.45 -45.68
N THR A 224 1.55 -14.75 -44.39
CA THR A 224 1.15 -13.76 -43.40
C THR A 224 2.34 -12.91 -42.98
N ASP A 225 2.10 -11.61 -42.77
CA ASP A 225 3.11 -10.74 -42.16
C ASP A 225 3.42 -11.25 -40.74
N PRO A 226 4.69 -11.41 -40.36
CA PRO A 226 5.04 -11.76 -38.99
C PRO A 226 4.67 -10.73 -37.91
N ALA A 227 4.21 -9.53 -38.28
CA ALA A 227 3.74 -8.46 -37.39
C ALA A 227 2.23 -8.55 -37.11
#